data_AF-A0A954VH06-F1
#
_entry.id   AF-A0A954VH06-F1
#
_cell.length_a   1.000
_cell.length_b   1.000
_cell.length_c   1.000
_cell.angle_alpha   90.00
_cell.angle_beta   90.00
_cell.angle_gamma   90.00
#
_symmetry.space_group_name_H-M   'P 1'
#
loop_
_entity.id
_entity.type
_entity.pdbx_description
1 polymer ?
#
loop_
_entity_poly.entity_id
_entity_poly.type
_entity_poly.pdbx_seq_one_letter_code
_entity_poly.pdbx_strand_id
1 'polypeptide(L)'
;MPISDDDLIAYLLGDVTSEQTRRIEEALAGDQKLHDRLEHLREMLSGLDRLNQAVEPPLNLLTDTLAKLDAVDHMAMSNNGMGGSATNDRLNSSNSIFASSEQPQSLSSIHAHPLSSISRGPLDSTVLATCVAVVCCLILPALVRVRFESRKYQCADNLRATGIAMLDFANNQPSHRFPAVAVNGPEAFAGIFAIRLNDLGLIESLSQLQCASLPKLTAWPASYRLPSVQELSTLDNLQLERVQNTAGGSYAYSLGVIESEEILPPRCEGRSHFPILADAPIYVGAREEFVAHDGRGINILFEDGRVAFVVGIKDWELGNSFESTIGPSDYPFQNANGLHAVGMHPHDASLAPSFVAPLALGEQ
;
A
#
# COMPACT_ATOMS: atom_id res chain seq x y z
N MET A 1 -8.87 -26.15 12.93
CA MET A 1 -9.84 -26.10 11.82
C MET A 1 -9.06 -26.27 10.52
N PRO A 2 -9.55 -27.07 9.56
CA PRO A 2 -8.93 -27.10 8.23
C PRO A 2 -9.03 -25.71 7.59
N ILE A 3 -7.97 -25.28 6.90
CA ILE A 3 -7.96 -24.04 6.12
C ILE A 3 -8.88 -24.25 4.91
N SER A 4 -9.86 -23.37 4.73
CA SER A 4 -10.78 -23.41 3.60
C SER A 4 -10.18 -22.68 2.37
N ASP A 5 -10.75 -22.93 1.19
CA ASP A 5 -10.41 -22.13 0.00
C ASP A 5 -10.73 -20.64 0.21
N ASP A 6 -11.76 -20.30 0.98
CA ASP A 6 -12.10 -18.91 1.32
C ASP A 6 -10.99 -18.25 2.16
N ASP A 7 -10.40 -18.98 3.11
CA ASP A 7 -9.26 -18.51 3.91
C ASP A 7 -8.02 -18.28 3.02
N LEU A 8 -7.77 -19.16 2.03
CA LEU A 8 -6.66 -19.02 1.07
C LEU A 8 -6.89 -17.87 0.09
N ILE A 9 -8.13 -17.64 -0.35
CA ILE A 9 -8.50 -16.50 -1.19
C ILE A 9 -8.36 -15.21 -0.39
N ALA A 10 -8.87 -15.15 0.84
CA ALA A 10 -8.70 -14.01 1.72
C ALA A 10 -7.20 -13.73 1.97
N TYR A 11 -6.39 -14.76 2.17
CA TYR A 11 -4.94 -14.65 2.30
C TYR A 11 -4.28 -14.12 1.01
N LEU A 12 -4.64 -14.64 -0.17
CA LEU A 12 -4.13 -14.16 -1.46
C LEU A 12 -4.55 -12.72 -1.76
N LEU A 13 -5.73 -12.31 -1.32
CA LEU A 13 -6.23 -10.95 -1.47
C LEU A 13 -5.64 -10.01 -0.40
N GLY A 14 -5.09 -10.53 0.70
CA GLY A 14 -4.59 -9.76 1.84
C GLY A 14 -5.71 -9.25 2.77
N ASP A 15 -6.82 -9.97 2.84
CA ASP A 15 -8.01 -9.70 3.68
C ASP A 15 -8.07 -10.63 4.90
N VAL A 16 -6.93 -10.82 5.56
CA VAL A 16 -6.79 -11.71 6.72
C VAL A 16 -6.17 -10.95 7.89
N THR A 17 -6.65 -11.24 9.09
CA THR A 17 -6.06 -10.69 10.33
C THR A 17 -4.67 -11.27 10.59
N SER A 18 -3.84 -10.58 11.38
CA SER A 18 -2.48 -11.03 11.73
C SER A 18 -2.43 -12.44 12.32
N GLU A 19 -3.44 -12.85 13.10
CA GLU A 19 -3.53 -14.21 13.64
C GLU A 19 -3.93 -15.25 12.58
N GLN A 20 -4.77 -14.88 11.60
CA GLN A 20 -5.11 -15.74 10.48
C GLN A 20 -3.92 -15.92 9.53
N THR A 21 -3.17 -14.85 9.26
CA THR A 21 -1.93 -14.89 8.46
C THR A 21 -0.94 -15.88 9.05
N ARG A 22 -0.66 -15.77 10.35
CA ARG A 22 0.26 -16.69 11.07
C ARG A 22 -0.19 -18.15 10.97
N ARG A 23 -1.50 -18.39 11.14
CA ARG A 23 -2.08 -19.74 11.04
C ARG A 23 -1.97 -20.34 9.63
N ILE A 24 -2.15 -19.52 8.60
CA ILE A 24 -2.08 -19.96 7.20
C ILE A 24 -0.62 -20.22 6.81
N GLU A 25 0.32 -19.38 7.25
CA GLU A 25 1.75 -19.55 7.00
C GLU A 25 2.33 -20.79 7.71
N GLU A 26 1.94 -21.04 8.97
CA GLU A 26 2.31 -22.25 9.71
C GLU A 26 1.80 -23.52 9.00
N ALA A 27 0.62 -23.47 8.39
CA ALA A 27 0.05 -24.59 7.65
C ALA A 27 0.68 -24.78 6.26
N LEU A 28 1.02 -23.68 5.56
CA LEU A 28 1.74 -23.72 4.28
C LEU A 28 3.14 -24.32 4.46
N ALA A 29 3.83 -24.04 5.57
CA ALA A 29 5.17 -24.58 5.85
C ALA A 29 5.21 -26.13 5.95
N GLY A 30 4.07 -26.79 6.20
CA GLY A 30 4.00 -28.23 6.40
C GLY A 30 3.18 -29.02 5.37
N ASP A 31 2.46 -28.36 4.46
CA ASP A 31 1.53 -29.03 3.53
C ASP A 31 1.75 -28.59 2.07
N GLN A 32 2.41 -29.47 1.30
CA GLN A 32 2.65 -29.27 -0.13
C GLN A 32 1.36 -29.17 -0.95
N LYS A 33 0.30 -29.88 -0.54
CA LYS A 33 -0.99 -29.87 -1.24
C LYS A 33 -1.70 -28.51 -1.07
N LEU A 34 -1.51 -27.87 0.08
CA LEU A 34 -2.01 -26.54 0.36
C LEU A 34 -1.28 -25.49 -0.49
N HIS A 35 0.04 -25.66 -0.66
CA HIS A 35 0.85 -24.85 -1.59
C HIS A 35 0.37 -24.95 -3.04
N ASP A 36 0.14 -26.17 -3.53
CA ASP A 36 -0.35 -26.40 -4.89
C ASP A 36 -1.74 -25.78 -5.09
N ARG A 37 -2.60 -25.84 -4.06
CA ARG A 37 -3.94 -25.22 -4.10
C ARG A 37 -3.87 -23.70 -4.13
N LEU A 38 -2.97 -23.10 -3.34
CA LEU A 38 -2.73 -21.66 -3.31
C LEU A 38 -2.22 -21.14 -4.66
N GLU A 39 -1.27 -21.82 -5.29
CA GLU A 39 -0.78 -21.45 -6.63
C GLU A 39 -1.85 -21.58 -7.71
N HIS A 40 -2.69 -22.61 -7.65
CA HIS A 40 -3.82 -22.74 -8.58
C HIS A 40 -4.81 -21.57 -8.47
N LEU A 41 -5.16 -21.16 -7.24
CA LEU A 41 -6.03 -20.00 -7.01
C LEU A 41 -5.39 -18.69 -7.51
N ARG A 42 -4.07 -18.58 -7.37
CA ARG A 42 -3.29 -17.44 -7.85
C ARG A 42 -3.29 -17.33 -9.38
N GLU A 43 -3.08 -18.44 -10.08
CA GLU A 43 -3.17 -18.48 -11.54
C GLU A 43 -4.56 -18.04 -12.02
N MET A 44 -5.62 -18.51 -11.37
CA MET A 44 -7.00 -18.10 -11.70
C MET A 44 -7.23 -16.59 -11.52
N LEU A 45 -6.68 -15.99 -10.46
CA LEU A 45 -6.81 -14.56 -10.19
C LEU A 45 -5.96 -13.70 -11.13
N SER A 46 -4.78 -14.18 -11.54
CA SER A 46 -3.89 -13.46 -12.47
C SER A 46 -4.51 -13.17 -13.85
N GLY A 47 -5.50 -13.97 -14.25
CA GLY A 47 -6.26 -13.76 -15.49
C GLY A 47 -7.14 -12.50 -15.46
N LEU A 48 -7.57 -12.06 -14.27
CA LEU A 48 -8.38 -10.86 -14.09
C LEU A 48 -7.56 -9.58 -14.27
N ASP A 49 -6.28 -9.60 -13.90
CA ASP A 49 -5.37 -8.46 -14.07
C ASP A 49 -5.16 -8.11 -15.54
N ARG A 50 -5.20 -9.11 -16.44
CA ARG A 50 -5.07 -8.91 -17.90
C ARG A 50 -6.27 -8.21 -18.55
N LEU A 51 -7.43 -8.21 -17.89
CA LEU A 51 -8.65 -7.58 -18.37
C LEU A 51 -8.81 -6.13 -17.87
N ASN A 52 -7.88 -5.65 -17.05
CA ASN A 52 -7.91 -4.32 -16.48
C ASN A 52 -7.42 -3.27 -17.49
N GLN A 53 -8.29 -2.84 -18.41
CA GLN A 53 -8.05 -1.61 -19.16
C GLN A 53 -8.21 -0.43 -18.20
N ALA A 54 -7.14 0.36 -18.05
CA ALA A 54 -7.16 1.61 -17.31
C ALA A 54 -8.07 2.62 -18.01
N VAL A 55 -9.37 2.57 -17.73
CA VAL A 55 -10.32 3.62 -18.13
C VAL A 55 -10.24 4.72 -17.09
N GLU A 56 -9.70 5.86 -17.50
CA GLU A 56 -9.68 7.05 -16.66
C GLU A 56 -11.13 7.52 -16.41
N PRO A 57 -11.55 7.69 -15.14
CA PRO A 57 -12.90 8.12 -14.86
C PRO A 57 -13.12 9.54 -15.41
N PRO A 58 -14.33 9.88 -15.88
CA PRO A 58 -14.63 11.22 -16.34
C PRO A 58 -14.38 12.23 -15.22
N LEU A 59 -13.79 13.38 -15.58
CA LEU A 59 -13.33 14.44 -14.67
C LEU A 59 -14.37 14.92 -13.65
N ASN A 60 -15.66 14.71 -13.94
CA ASN A 60 -16.78 15.18 -13.11
C ASN A 60 -17.37 14.11 -12.18
N LEU A 61 -16.84 12.88 -12.17
CA LEU A 61 -17.40 11.78 -11.37
C LEU A 61 -17.49 12.14 -9.88
N LEU A 62 -16.47 12.80 -9.36
CA LEU A 62 -16.41 13.17 -7.94
C LEU A 62 -17.46 14.23 -7.59
N THR A 63 -17.60 15.25 -8.44
CA THR A 63 -18.61 16.30 -8.32
C THR A 63 -20.03 15.74 -8.45
N ASP A 64 -20.27 14.86 -9.42
CA ASP A 64 -21.58 14.24 -9.66
C ASP A 64 -21.98 13.28 -8.52
N THR A 65 -20.99 12.62 -7.91
CA THR A 65 -21.24 11.71 -6.79
C THR A 65 -21.57 12.50 -5.52
N LEU A 66 -20.84 13.59 -5.25
CA LEU A 66 -21.12 14.49 -4.12
C LEU A 66 -22.50 15.15 -4.27
N ALA A 67 -22.84 15.65 -5.46
CA ALA A 67 -24.15 16.24 -5.71
C ALA A 67 -25.32 15.26 -5.49
N LYS A 68 -25.10 13.95 -5.74
CA LYS A 68 -26.09 12.91 -5.46
C LYS A 68 -26.24 12.60 -3.98
N LEU A 69 -25.17 12.69 -3.19
CA LEU A 69 -25.24 12.51 -1.74
C LEU A 69 -25.98 13.67 -1.07
N ASP A 70 -25.70 14.91 -1.49
CA ASP A 70 -26.42 16.10 -1.00
C ASP A 70 -27.93 16.03 -1.32
N ALA A 71 -28.29 15.51 -2.51
CA ALA A 71 -29.68 15.33 -2.89
C ALA A 71 -30.43 14.30 -2.02
N VAL A 72 -29.74 13.26 -1.53
CA VAL A 72 -30.32 12.24 -0.64
C VAL A 72 -30.56 12.82 0.75
N ASP A 73 -29.65 13.65 1.26
CA ASP A 73 -29.84 14.35 2.54
C ASP A 73 -30.99 15.37 2.49
N HIS A 74 -31.14 16.09 1.38
CA HIS A 74 -32.25 17.00 1.18
C HIS A 74 -33.62 16.29 1.06
N MET A 75 -33.66 15.07 0.52
CA MET A 75 -34.89 14.25 0.49
C MET A 75 -35.25 13.69 1.88
N ALA A 76 -34.27 13.35 2.72
CA ALA A 76 -34.50 12.87 4.08
C ALA A 76 -35.04 13.95 5.02
N MET A 77 -34.67 15.22 4.83
CA MET A 77 -35.13 16.33 5.67
C MET A 77 -36.49 16.94 5.27
N SER A 78 -36.99 16.66 4.06
CA SER A 78 -38.28 17.19 3.60
C SER A 78 -39.51 16.40 4.10
N ASN A 79 -39.32 15.21 4.70
CA ASN A 79 -40.42 14.33 5.10
C ASN A 79 -40.84 14.44 6.57
N ASN A 80 -40.27 15.38 7.33
CA ASN A 80 -40.47 15.46 8.79
C ASN A 80 -41.25 16.70 9.29
N GLY A 81 -42.15 17.26 8.46
CA GLY A 81 -42.93 18.43 8.83
C GLY A 81 -44.39 18.39 8.39
N MET A 82 -45.26 17.68 9.14
CA MET A 82 -46.65 18.11 9.38
C MET A 82 -47.38 17.29 10.48
N GLY A 83 -47.67 17.93 11.62
CA GLY A 83 -48.76 17.62 12.59
C GLY A 83 -48.53 16.45 13.57
N GLY A 84 -48.49 16.58 14.90
CA GLY A 84 -48.99 17.61 15.81
C GLY A 84 -50.19 17.09 16.62
N SER A 85 -49.97 16.77 17.91
CA SER A 85 -50.77 17.19 19.09
C SER A 85 -51.08 16.09 20.13
N ALA A 86 -50.45 16.26 21.32
CA ALA A 86 -50.98 16.20 22.69
C ALA A 86 -51.69 14.89 23.18
N THR A 87 -51.55 14.38 24.42
CA THR A 87 -51.19 14.91 25.74
C THR A 87 -50.71 13.75 26.64
N ASN A 88 -49.86 14.06 27.61
CA ASN A 88 -49.63 13.26 28.82
C ASN A 88 -50.94 13.02 29.57
N ASP A 89 -51.19 11.80 30.07
CA ASP A 89 -51.70 11.65 31.43
C ASP A 89 -51.42 10.28 32.07
N ARG A 90 -51.24 10.36 33.39
CA ARG A 90 -50.69 9.37 34.32
C ARG A 90 -51.65 8.24 34.69
N LEU A 91 -51.04 7.10 35.03
CA LEU A 91 -51.35 6.16 36.13
C LEU A 91 -52.68 6.34 36.89
N ASN A 92 -53.54 5.32 36.81
CA ASN A 92 -54.19 4.57 37.90
C ASN A 92 -55.57 4.07 37.44
N SER A 93 -55.78 2.76 37.48
CA SER A 93 -56.74 2.16 38.42
C SER A 93 -56.91 0.68 38.17
N SER A 94 -56.84 -0.05 39.28
CA SER A 94 -56.93 -1.48 39.43
C SER A 94 -58.38 -2.00 39.38
N ASN A 95 -58.47 -3.30 39.11
CA ASN A 95 -59.44 -4.29 39.66
C ASN A 95 -60.92 -4.29 39.22
N SER A 96 -61.27 -5.35 38.49
CA SER A 96 -62.46 -6.20 38.72
C SER A 96 -62.16 -7.56 38.05
N ILE A 97 -61.72 -8.63 38.74
CA ILE A 97 -62.43 -9.54 39.68
C ILE A 97 -63.76 -10.08 39.13
N PHE A 98 -63.65 -11.24 38.46
CA PHE A 98 -64.52 -12.43 38.40
C PHE A 98 -66.02 -12.35 38.02
N ALA A 99 -66.35 -12.98 36.88
CA ALA A 99 -67.27 -14.15 36.72
C ALA A 99 -67.66 -14.24 35.23
N SER A 100 -67.38 -15.32 34.48
CA SER A 100 -68.16 -16.56 34.55
C SER A 100 -67.52 -17.67 33.71
N SER A 101 -67.63 -18.89 34.25
CA SER A 101 -67.53 -20.23 33.67
C SER A 101 -67.78 -20.38 32.16
N GLU A 102 -66.88 -21.09 31.44
CA GLU A 102 -67.21 -22.27 30.61
C GLU A 102 -65.95 -22.94 29.99
N GLN A 103 -65.82 -24.25 30.23
CA GLN A 103 -65.09 -25.34 29.54
C GLN A 103 -63.65 -25.17 28.98
N PRO A 104 -62.73 -26.13 29.26
CA PRO A 104 -61.43 -26.19 28.60
C PRO A 104 -61.60 -26.75 27.18
N GLN A 105 -61.51 -25.88 26.17
CA GLN A 105 -61.38 -26.33 24.78
C GLN A 105 -59.95 -26.83 24.53
N SER A 106 -59.88 -28.01 23.91
CA SER A 106 -58.65 -28.70 23.56
C SER A 106 -57.76 -27.85 22.65
N LEU A 107 -56.47 -27.88 22.93
CA LEU A 107 -55.43 -27.33 22.06
C LEU A 107 -55.59 -27.91 20.64
N SER A 108 -55.87 -27.02 19.70
CA SER A 108 -55.88 -27.33 18.27
C SER A 108 -54.48 -27.80 17.89
N SER A 109 -54.39 -28.90 17.14
CA SER A 109 -53.16 -29.31 16.49
C SER A 109 -52.70 -28.20 15.56
N ILE A 110 -51.46 -27.74 15.78
CA ILE A 110 -50.74 -26.91 14.81
C ILE A 110 -50.68 -27.70 13.52
N HIS A 111 -51.49 -27.33 12.53
CA HIS A 111 -51.28 -27.75 11.15
C HIS A 111 -49.95 -27.13 10.71
N ALA A 112 -48.91 -27.96 10.64
CA ALA A 112 -47.72 -27.62 9.90
C ALA A 112 -48.16 -27.37 8.46
N HIS A 113 -48.16 -26.11 8.03
CA HIS A 113 -48.24 -25.81 6.61
C HIS A 113 -47.08 -26.54 5.93
N PRO A 114 -47.32 -27.46 4.98
CA PRO A 114 -46.23 -27.99 4.19
C PRO A 114 -45.59 -26.79 3.48
N LEU A 115 -44.27 -26.65 3.63
CA LEU A 115 -43.47 -25.77 2.80
C LEU A 115 -43.77 -26.16 1.35
N SER A 116 -44.68 -25.43 0.70
CA SER A 116 -44.90 -25.55 -0.71
C SER A 116 -43.59 -25.16 -1.38
N SER A 117 -42.95 -26.11 -2.04
CA SER A 117 -41.83 -25.81 -2.91
C SER A 117 -42.38 -24.91 -4.01
N ILE A 118 -42.20 -23.61 -3.86
CA ILE A 118 -42.39 -22.65 -4.94
C ILE A 118 -41.38 -23.08 -6.00
N SER A 119 -41.89 -23.80 -7.00
CA SER A 119 -41.15 -24.11 -8.22
C SER A 119 -40.78 -22.78 -8.84
N ARG A 120 -39.55 -22.32 -8.60
CA ARG A 120 -38.99 -21.13 -9.23
C ARG A 120 -38.93 -21.47 -10.72
N GLY A 121 -39.72 -20.75 -11.52
CA GLY A 121 -39.63 -20.87 -12.97
C GLY A 121 -38.18 -20.60 -13.42
N PRO A 122 -37.71 -21.21 -14.52
CA PRO A 122 -36.35 -20.98 -15.00
C PRO A 122 -36.03 -19.49 -15.23
N LEU A 123 -37.06 -18.67 -15.53
CA LEU A 123 -36.94 -17.23 -15.71
C LEU A 123 -36.48 -16.49 -14.44
N ASP A 124 -37.02 -16.81 -13.26
CA ASP A 124 -36.62 -16.16 -12.01
C ASP A 124 -35.16 -16.45 -11.66
N SER A 125 -34.69 -17.66 -11.98
CA SER A 125 -33.29 -18.04 -11.83
C SER A 125 -32.38 -17.26 -12.78
N THR A 126 -32.82 -16.99 -14.01
CA THR A 126 -32.04 -16.21 -14.98
C THR A 126 -31.96 -14.74 -14.63
N VAL A 127 -33.04 -14.14 -14.12
CA VAL A 127 -33.05 -12.74 -13.67
C VAL A 127 -32.11 -12.56 -12.48
N LEU A 128 -32.19 -13.45 -11.48
CA LEU A 128 -31.30 -13.41 -10.33
C LEU A 128 -29.83 -13.56 -10.74
N ALA A 129 -29.52 -14.53 -11.62
CA ALA A 129 -28.16 -14.73 -12.12
C ALA A 129 -27.64 -13.50 -12.87
N THR A 130 -28.50 -12.85 -13.68
CA THR A 130 -28.14 -11.63 -14.42
C THR A 130 -27.90 -10.46 -13.45
N CYS A 131 -28.75 -10.27 -12.46
CA CYS A 131 -28.56 -9.23 -11.43
C CYS A 131 -27.26 -9.44 -10.66
N VAL A 132 -26.96 -10.67 -10.24
CA VAL A 132 -25.69 -11.01 -9.56
C VAL A 132 -24.50 -10.72 -10.46
N ALA A 133 -24.56 -11.14 -11.74
CA ALA A 133 -23.48 -10.88 -12.69
C ALA A 133 -23.23 -9.39 -12.88
N VAL A 134 -24.29 -8.58 -13.05
CA VAL A 134 -24.19 -7.12 -13.17
C VAL A 134 -23.56 -6.50 -11.91
N VAL A 135 -24.00 -6.93 -10.72
CA VAL A 135 -23.45 -6.46 -9.45
C VAL A 135 -21.97 -6.83 -9.33
N CYS A 136 -21.58 -8.07 -9.65
CA CYS A 136 -20.18 -8.51 -9.64
C CYS A 136 -19.32 -7.70 -10.63
N CYS A 137 -19.81 -7.43 -11.84
CA CYS A 137 -19.12 -6.61 -12.84
C CYS A 137 -18.85 -5.17 -12.37
N LEU A 138 -19.66 -4.63 -11.44
CA LEU A 138 -19.45 -3.30 -10.88
C LEU A 138 -18.57 -3.33 -9.62
N ILE A 139 -18.79 -4.32 -8.74
CA ILE A 139 -18.07 -4.40 -7.45
C ILE A 139 -16.62 -4.82 -7.64
N LEU A 140 -16.31 -5.78 -8.52
CA LEU A 140 -14.95 -6.30 -8.66
C LEU A 140 -13.93 -5.23 -9.09
N PRO A 141 -14.18 -4.41 -10.14
CA PRO A 141 -13.25 -3.34 -10.51
C PRO A 141 -13.12 -2.27 -9.41
N ALA A 142 -14.22 -1.96 -8.71
CA ALA A 142 -14.20 -1.02 -7.60
C ALA A 142 -13.32 -1.54 -6.46
N LEU A 143 -13.43 -2.83 -6.13
CA LEU A 143 -12.62 -3.47 -5.10
C LEU A 143 -11.14 -3.46 -5.47
N VAL A 144 -10.78 -3.79 -6.71
CA VAL A 144 -9.39 -3.74 -7.21
C VAL A 144 -8.83 -2.33 -7.05
N ARG A 145 -9.61 -1.30 -7.41
CA ARG A 145 -9.20 0.11 -7.28
C ARG A 145 -9.01 0.52 -5.82
N VAL A 146 -9.93 0.14 -4.92
CA VAL A 146 -9.81 0.42 -3.49
C VAL A 146 -8.55 -0.24 -2.91
N ARG A 147 -8.24 -1.48 -3.30
CA ARG A 147 -7.02 -2.17 -2.87
C ARG A 147 -5.76 -1.48 -3.37
N PHE A 148 -5.74 -1.08 -4.64
CA PHE A 148 -4.62 -0.32 -5.20
C PHE A 148 -4.38 0.98 -4.43
N GLU A 149 -5.44 1.77 -4.22
CA GLU A 149 -5.35 3.04 -3.49
C GLU A 149 -4.90 2.83 -2.05
N SER A 150 -5.40 1.80 -1.36
CA SER A 150 -4.97 1.44 -0.01
C SER A 150 -3.47 1.12 0.06
N ARG A 151 -2.96 0.24 -0.83
CA ARG A 151 -1.53 -0.10 -0.88
C ARG A 151 -0.66 1.11 -1.22
N LYS A 152 -1.15 1.98 -2.11
CA LYS A 152 -0.48 3.25 -2.45
C LYS A 152 -0.36 4.16 -1.23
N TYR A 153 -1.45 4.38 -0.49
CA TYR A 153 -1.42 5.20 0.72
C TYR A 153 -0.56 4.60 1.84
N GLN A 154 -0.61 3.29 2.04
CA GLN A 154 0.23 2.62 3.03
C GLN A 154 1.72 2.74 2.69
N CYS A 155 2.09 2.59 1.42
CA CYS A 155 3.46 2.84 0.99
C CYS A 155 3.88 4.31 1.20
N ALA A 156 3.01 5.27 0.85
CA ALA A 156 3.30 6.68 1.08
C ALA A 156 3.45 7.01 2.58
N ASP A 157 2.72 6.32 3.45
CA ASP A 157 2.82 6.48 4.90
C ASP A 157 4.12 5.88 5.46
N ASN A 158 4.48 4.67 5.02
CA ASN A 158 5.78 4.04 5.31
C ASN A 158 6.96 4.94 4.90
N LEU A 159 6.88 5.53 3.70
CA LEU A 159 7.89 6.45 3.19
C LEU A 159 7.93 7.76 4.01
N ARG A 160 6.78 8.28 4.44
CA ARG A 160 6.70 9.45 5.33
C ARG A 160 7.30 9.16 6.70
N ALA A 161 7.00 8.02 7.30
CA ALA A 161 7.59 7.60 8.57
C ALA A 161 9.13 7.49 8.47
N THR A 162 9.62 6.91 7.37
CA THR A 162 11.06 6.88 7.06
C THR A 162 11.62 8.30 6.88
N GLY A 163 10.87 9.20 6.22
CA GLY A 163 11.25 10.61 6.07
C GLY A 163 11.37 11.35 7.40
N ILE A 164 10.48 11.10 8.36
CA ILE A 164 10.57 11.65 9.71
C ILE A 164 11.88 11.19 10.39
N ALA A 165 12.22 9.90 10.28
CA ALA A 165 13.48 9.37 10.80
C ALA A 165 14.71 10.02 10.14
N MET A 166 14.66 10.29 8.83
CA MET A 166 15.72 10.99 8.10
C MET A 166 15.90 12.45 8.54
N LEU A 167 14.79 13.15 8.79
CA LEU A 167 14.82 14.52 9.31
C LEU A 167 15.36 14.56 10.73
N ASP A 168 14.95 13.63 11.60
CA ASP A 168 15.49 13.53 12.96
C ASP A 168 16.99 13.22 12.95
N PHE A 169 17.43 12.31 12.08
CA PHE A 169 18.84 12.04 11.84
C PHE A 169 19.61 13.31 11.45
N ALA A 170 19.13 14.07 10.46
CA ALA A 170 19.79 15.28 9.99
C ALA A 170 19.83 16.38 11.07
N ASN A 171 18.74 16.55 11.83
CA ASN A 171 18.65 17.53 12.91
C ASN A 171 19.59 17.23 14.08
N ASN A 172 19.89 15.95 14.32
CA ASN A 172 20.81 15.51 15.37
C ASN A 172 22.29 15.55 14.90
N GLN A 173 22.57 15.89 13.65
CA GLN A 173 23.92 16.06 13.13
C GLN A 173 24.36 17.54 13.11
N PRO A 174 25.59 17.86 13.54
CA PRO A 174 26.12 19.22 13.44
C PRO A 174 26.18 19.77 12.01
N SER A 175 26.29 18.89 11.01
CA SER A 175 26.38 19.25 9.60
C SER A 175 25.01 19.49 8.95
N HIS A 176 23.90 19.15 9.63
CA HIS A 176 22.54 19.15 9.06
C HIS A 176 22.45 18.39 7.73
N ARG A 177 23.10 17.23 7.63
CA ARG A 177 23.12 16.38 6.43
C ARG A 177 22.45 15.05 6.66
N PHE A 178 21.89 14.49 5.59
CA PHE A 178 21.33 13.15 5.57
C PHE A 178 22.42 12.06 5.69
N PRO A 179 22.05 10.78 5.92
CA PRO A 179 23.00 9.67 6.01
C PRO A 179 23.97 9.60 4.83
N ALA A 180 25.28 9.56 5.13
CA ALA A 180 26.31 9.47 4.11
C ALA A 180 26.40 8.06 3.51
N VAL A 181 26.57 8.00 2.19
CA VAL A 181 26.95 6.80 1.44
C VAL A 181 28.45 6.87 1.15
N ALA A 182 29.21 5.86 1.55
CA ALA A 182 30.64 5.83 1.26
C ALA A 182 30.89 5.58 -0.23
N VAL A 183 32.02 6.06 -0.76
CA VAL A 183 32.42 5.78 -2.16
C VAL A 183 33.02 4.37 -2.27
N ASN A 184 33.66 3.87 -1.22
CA ASN A 184 34.34 2.59 -1.21
C ASN A 184 34.12 1.82 0.10
N GLY A 185 34.33 0.51 0.07
CA GLY A 185 34.26 -0.36 1.24
C GLY A 185 32.85 -0.91 1.52
N PRO A 186 32.64 -1.50 2.70
CA PRO A 186 31.40 -2.20 3.01
C PRO A 186 30.18 -1.28 3.12
N GLU A 187 30.39 0.01 3.39
CA GLU A 187 29.35 1.04 3.49
C GLU A 187 29.01 1.73 2.15
N ALA A 188 29.63 1.29 1.04
CA ALA A 188 29.45 1.89 -0.27
C ALA A 188 28.24 1.33 -1.00
N PHE A 189 27.04 1.63 -0.48
CA PHE A 189 25.77 1.24 -1.10
C PHE A 189 24.64 2.13 -0.57
N ALA A 190 23.69 2.52 -1.43
CA ALA A 190 22.62 3.46 -1.10
C ALA A 190 21.80 3.01 0.13
N GLY A 191 21.55 1.70 0.27
CA GLY A 191 20.77 1.13 1.38
C GLY A 191 21.37 1.32 2.78
N ILE A 192 22.59 1.85 2.90
CA ILE A 192 23.25 2.13 4.19
C ILE A 192 22.45 3.11 5.07
N PHE A 193 21.58 3.95 4.47
CA PHE A 193 20.72 4.86 5.22
C PHE A 193 19.86 4.09 6.25
N ALA A 194 19.30 2.95 5.85
CA ALA A 194 18.43 2.14 6.71
C ALA A 194 19.18 1.61 7.92
N ILE A 195 20.43 1.16 7.74
CA ILE A 195 21.29 0.68 8.82
C ILE A 195 21.64 1.83 9.77
N ARG A 196 22.02 3.00 9.24
CA ARG A 196 22.36 4.17 10.08
C ARG A 196 21.17 4.67 10.89
N LEU A 197 19.97 4.68 10.31
CA LEU A 197 18.74 5.02 11.04
C LEU A 197 18.43 3.96 12.11
N ASN A 198 18.57 2.68 11.79
CA ASN A 198 18.33 1.57 12.72
C ASN A 198 19.32 1.58 13.90
N ASP A 199 20.59 1.88 13.66
CA ASP A 199 21.63 1.98 14.70
C ASP A 199 21.33 3.08 15.73
N LEU A 200 20.63 4.14 15.32
CA LEU A 200 20.16 5.21 16.20
C LEU A 200 18.78 4.93 16.82
N GLY A 201 18.15 3.79 16.50
CA GLY A 201 16.81 3.47 16.98
C GLY A 201 15.70 4.34 16.36
N LEU A 202 15.96 4.96 15.20
CA LEU A 202 14.99 5.82 14.50
C LEU A 202 14.02 5.01 13.62
N ILE A 203 14.24 3.70 13.50
CA ILE A 203 13.36 2.77 12.80
C ILE A 203 12.55 1.98 13.82
N GLU A 204 11.23 2.15 13.81
CA GLU A 204 10.34 1.41 14.72
C GLU A 204 10.11 -0.03 14.25
N SER A 205 9.97 -0.22 12.93
CA SER A 205 9.71 -1.51 12.31
C SER A 205 10.32 -1.57 10.91
N LEU A 206 10.90 -2.71 10.53
CA LEU A 206 11.41 -2.93 9.17
C LEU A 206 10.31 -2.83 8.12
N SER A 207 9.04 -3.09 8.46
CA SER A 207 7.93 -2.91 7.53
C SER A 207 7.81 -1.47 7.01
N GLN A 208 8.35 -0.47 7.72
CA GLN A 208 8.37 0.91 7.26
C GLN A 208 9.23 1.10 6.01
N LEU A 209 10.23 0.22 5.77
CA LEU A 209 11.12 0.27 4.61
C LEU A 209 10.56 -0.55 3.42
N GLN A 210 9.32 -1.05 3.53
CA GLN A 210 8.70 -1.87 2.49
C GLN A 210 7.58 -1.13 1.79
N CYS A 211 7.54 -1.25 0.46
CA CYS A 211 6.43 -0.81 -0.34
C CYS A 211 5.29 -1.85 -0.23
N ALA A 212 4.13 -1.42 0.27
CA ALA A 212 2.96 -2.31 0.45
C ALA A 212 2.43 -2.89 -0.88
N SER A 213 2.83 -2.34 -2.02
CA SER A 213 2.51 -2.88 -3.35
C SER A 213 3.46 -4.00 -3.81
N LEU A 214 4.58 -4.21 -3.11
CA LEU A 214 5.61 -5.22 -3.43
C LEU A 214 5.80 -6.31 -2.35
N PRO A 215 4.73 -6.87 -1.74
CA PRO A 215 4.85 -7.68 -0.53
C PRO A 215 5.60 -9.01 -0.69
N LYS A 216 5.98 -9.43 -1.92
CA LYS A 216 6.70 -10.70 -2.16
C LYS A 216 8.11 -10.55 -2.73
N LEU A 217 8.44 -9.41 -3.34
CA LEU A 217 9.74 -9.22 -4.02
C LEU A 217 10.82 -8.74 -3.05
N THR A 218 10.44 -8.03 -2.00
CA THR A 218 11.37 -7.38 -1.06
C THR A 218 11.04 -7.66 0.41
N ALA A 219 10.18 -8.65 0.68
CA ALA A 219 9.80 -8.98 2.04
C ALA A 219 10.94 -9.68 2.78
N TRP A 220 11.37 -9.07 3.89
CA TRP A 220 12.29 -9.72 4.81
C TRP A 220 11.61 -10.89 5.53
N PRO A 221 12.31 -12.01 5.76
CA PRO A 221 11.80 -13.05 6.63
C PRO A 221 11.64 -12.50 8.06
N ALA A 222 10.70 -13.05 8.83
CA ALA A 222 10.38 -12.59 10.18
C ALA A 222 11.59 -12.58 11.15
N SER A 223 12.63 -13.37 10.88
CA SER A 223 13.87 -13.44 11.65
C SER A 223 14.98 -12.51 11.16
N TYR A 224 14.76 -11.77 10.08
CA TYR A 224 15.76 -10.86 9.55
C TYR A 224 15.98 -9.69 10.50
N ARG A 225 17.25 -9.35 10.73
CA ARG A 225 17.67 -8.14 11.42
C ARG A 225 18.59 -7.34 10.52
N LEU A 226 18.44 -6.02 10.53
CA LEU A 226 19.46 -5.14 9.96
C LEU A 226 20.75 -5.29 10.79
N PRO A 227 21.92 -5.52 10.16
CA PRO A 227 23.19 -5.47 10.86
C PRO A 227 23.53 -4.03 11.25
N SER A 228 24.38 -3.84 12.26
CA SER A 228 24.92 -2.52 12.58
C SER A 228 26.05 -2.10 11.64
N VAL A 229 26.38 -0.80 11.62
CA VAL A 229 27.52 -0.30 10.82
C VAL A 229 28.82 -1.02 11.20
N GLN A 230 29.04 -1.32 12.49
CA GLN A 230 30.25 -2.03 12.93
C GLN A 230 30.27 -3.48 12.44
N GLU A 231 29.11 -4.16 12.44
CA GLU A 231 28.98 -5.54 11.98
C GLU A 231 29.30 -5.67 10.48
N LEU A 232 28.99 -4.66 9.65
CA LEU A 232 29.25 -4.68 8.20
C LEU A 232 30.71 -4.98 7.86
N SER A 233 31.66 -4.46 8.65
CA SER A 233 33.09 -4.66 8.43
C SER A 233 33.56 -6.10 8.68
N THR A 234 32.74 -6.89 9.38
CA THR A 234 33.06 -8.27 9.78
C THR A 234 32.38 -9.33 8.93
N LEU A 235 31.44 -8.93 8.07
CA LEU A 235 30.72 -9.82 7.18
C LEU A 235 31.65 -10.38 6.10
N ASP A 236 31.41 -11.63 5.70
CA ASP A 236 32.00 -12.15 4.48
C ASP A 236 31.38 -11.47 3.24
N ASN A 237 32.02 -11.61 2.08
CA ASN A 237 31.58 -10.94 0.85
C ASN A 237 30.15 -11.32 0.44
N LEU A 238 29.73 -12.56 0.66
CA LEU A 238 28.42 -13.06 0.24
C LEU A 238 27.32 -12.53 1.18
N GLN A 239 27.60 -12.49 2.47
CA GLN A 239 26.74 -11.86 3.48
C GLN A 239 26.62 -10.36 3.23
N LEU A 240 27.74 -9.69 2.97
CA LEU A 240 27.76 -8.27 2.66
C LEU A 240 26.94 -7.97 1.41
N GLU A 241 27.12 -8.73 0.33
CA GLU A 241 26.34 -8.58 -0.90
C GLU A 241 24.83 -8.74 -0.64
N ARG A 242 24.41 -9.73 0.15
CA ARG A 242 22.99 -9.89 0.53
C ARG A 242 22.47 -8.69 1.30
N VAL A 243 23.25 -8.16 2.24
CA VAL A 243 22.87 -6.97 3.01
C VAL A 243 22.77 -5.75 2.09
N GLN A 244 23.75 -5.53 1.23
CA GLN A 244 23.75 -4.42 0.26
C GLN A 244 22.54 -4.48 -0.66
N ASN A 245 22.12 -5.67 -1.09
CA ASN A 245 20.93 -5.86 -1.92
C ASN A 245 19.60 -5.68 -1.19
N THR A 246 19.56 -5.79 0.14
CA THR A 246 18.28 -5.87 0.87
C THR A 246 18.08 -4.79 1.91
N ALA A 247 19.12 -4.19 2.48
CA ALA A 247 19.03 -3.33 3.65
C ALA A 247 18.15 -2.09 3.45
N GLY A 248 18.17 -1.47 2.27
CA GLY A 248 17.32 -0.33 1.92
C GLY A 248 15.83 -0.67 1.74
N GLY A 249 15.47 -1.95 1.76
CA GLY A 249 14.10 -2.42 1.55
C GLY A 249 13.63 -2.16 0.12
N SER A 250 12.42 -1.59 -0.02
CA SER A 250 11.81 -1.26 -1.31
C SER A 250 12.13 0.15 -1.80
N TYR A 251 12.99 0.90 -1.13
CA TYR A 251 13.23 2.31 -1.44
C TYR A 251 14.63 2.57 -1.99
N ALA A 252 14.68 3.47 -2.96
CA ALA A 252 15.90 4.07 -3.49
C ALA A 252 16.27 5.29 -2.65
N TYR A 253 17.57 5.54 -2.49
CA TYR A 253 18.10 6.63 -1.68
C TYR A 253 19.13 7.46 -2.45
N SER A 254 19.25 8.73 -2.08
CA SER A 254 20.22 9.66 -2.68
C SER A 254 21.65 9.17 -2.53
N LEU A 255 22.38 9.09 -3.65
CA LEU A 255 23.82 8.74 -3.66
C LEU A 255 24.74 9.86 -3.15
N GLY A 256 24.20 11.06 -2.94
CA GLY A 256 24.95 12.24 -2.55
C GLY A 256 25.08 13.24 -3.70
N VAL A 257 25.75 14.35 -3.42
CA VAL A 257 25.97 15.46 -4.34
C VAL A 257 27.43 15.87 -4.32
N ILE A 258 27.89 16.40 -5.45
CA ILE A 258 29.21 17.02 -5.55
C ILE A 258 29.11 18.45 -5.03
N GLU A 259 29.89 18.75 -4.00
CA GLU A 259 30.03 20.10 -3.43
C GLU A 259 31.53 20.33 -3.18
N SER A 260 32.09 21.37 -3.82
CA SER A 260 33.53 21.69 -3.70
C SER A 260 34.47 20.52 -4.06
N GLU A 261 34.17 19.80 -5.15
CA GLU A 261 34.94 18.62 -5.61
C GLU A 261 34.95 17.42 -4.65
N GLU A 262 34.04 17.39 -3.68
CA GLU A 262 33.85 16.25 -2.78
C GLU A 262 32.44 15.68 -2.92
N ILE A 263 32.32 14.36 -2.81
CA ILE A 263 31.03 13.67 -2.72
C ILE A 263 30.55 13.78 -1.27
N LEU A 264 29.49 14.55 -1.05
CA LEU A 264 28.91 14.77 0.27
C LEU A 264 27.45 14.32 0.30
N PRO A 265 26.94 13.87 1.46
CA PRO A 265 25.50 13.69 1.61
C PRO A 265 24.76 15.01 1.42
N PRO A 266 23.52 15.02 0.89
CA PRO A 266 22.76 16.25 0.73
C PRO A 266 22.55 16.90 2.09
N ARG A 267 22.65 18.24 2.13
CA ARG A 267 22.17 19.04 3.27
C ARG A 267 20.65 18.92 3.36
N CYS A 268 20.11 19.07 4.55
CA CYS A 268 18.68 19.19 4.81
C CYS A 268 18.29 20.68 4.83
N GLU A 269 17.87 21.20 3.69
CA GLU A 269 17.52 22.61 3.44
C GLU A 269 16.02 22.84 3.24
N GLY A 270 15.21 21.76 3.22
CA GLY A 270 13.75 21.84 3.07
C GLY A 270 13.27 22.21 1.66
N ARG A 271 13.99 21.79 0.62
CA ARG A 271 13.66 22.07 -0.79
C ARG A 271 12.50 21.19 -1.23
N SER A 272 11.46 21.81 -1.80
CA SER A 272 10.22 21.14 -2.22
C SER A 272 10.36 20.20 -3.42
N HIS A 273 11.47 20.30 -4.15
CA HIS A 273 11.73 19.57 -5.40
C HIS A 273 12.95 18.66 -5.32
N PHE A 274 13.63 18.55 -4.16
CA PHE A 274 14.79 17.68 -4.02
C PHE A 274 14.35 16.32 -3.46
N PRO A 275 14.30 15.26 -4.28
CA PRO A 275 13.93 13.93 -3.81
C PRO A 275 15.03 13.32 -2.93
N ILE A 276 14.63 12.68 -1.84
CA ILE A 276 15.53 12.00 -0.88
C ILE A 276 15.34 10.48 -0.91
N LEU A 277 14.09 10.03 -1.02
CA LEU A 277 13.74 8.61 -1.16
C LEU A 277 12.65 8.46 -2.22
N ALA A 278 12.56 7.29 -2.85
CA ALA A 278 11.45 6.92 -3.72
C ALA A 278 11.25 5.40 -3.75
N ASP A 279 10.13 4.91 -4.28
CA ASP A 279 10.04 3.48 -4.61
C ASP A 279 11.17 3.10 -5.57
N ALA A 280 11.94 2.08 -5.19
CA ALA A 280 13.07 1.65 -5.97
C ALA A 280 12.64 0.95 -7.26
N PRO A 281 13.30 1.21 -8.39
CA PRO A 281 13.24 0.32 -9.54
C PRO A 281 13.87 -1.03 -9.22
N ILE A 282 13.53 -2.04 -10.02
CA ILE A 282 14.32 -3.27 -10.13
C ILE A 282 15.13 -3.23 -11.42
N TYR A 283 16.29 -3.90 -11.43
CA TYR A 283 17.11 -4.01 -12.63
C TYR A 283 16.96 -5.41 -13.25
N VAL A 284 16.52 -5.45 -14.50
CA VAL A 284 16.45 -6.68 -15.31
C VAL A 284 17.49 -6.56 -16.41
N GLY A 285 18.68 -7.12 -16.14
CA GLY A 285 19.86 -6.89 -16.98
C GLY A 285 20.32 -5.43 -16.89
N ALA A 286 20.35 -4.72 -18.02
CA ALA A 286 20.71 -3.29 -18.09
C ALA A 286 19.49 -2.35 -18.09
N ARG A 287 18.27 -2.88 -17.91
CA ARG A 287 17.04 -2.09 -17.93
C ARG A 287 16.49 -1.87 -16.54
N GLU A 288 16.08 -0.63 -16.30
CA GLU A 288 15.33 -0.22 -15.13
C GLU A 288 13.85 -0.59 -15.34
N GLU A 289 13.24 -1.27 -14.37
CA GLU A 289 11.82 -1.60 -14.38
C GLU A 289 11.13 -1.15 -13.10
N PHE A 290 10.10 -0.31 -13.26
CA PHE A 290 9.23 0.08 -12.17
C PHE A 290 8.10 -0.94 -12.02
N VAL A 291 8.24 -1.80 -11.02
CA VAL A 291 7.23 -2.81 -10.66
C VAL A 291 6.33 -2.38 -9.51
N ALA A 292 6.76 -1.38 -8.72
CA ALA A 292 5.93 -0.81 -7.66
C ALA A 292 4.62 -0.28 -8.25
N HIS A 293 3.55 -0.43 -7.47
CA HIS A 293 2.21 0.06 -7.81
C HIS A 293 1.73 -0.41 -9.19
N ASP A 294 1.92 -1.69 -9.50
CA ASP A 294 1.54 -2.32 -10.76
C ASP A 294 2.15 -1.59 -12.00
N GLY A 295 3.29 -0.93 -11.79
CA GLY A 295 3.99 -0.11 -12.79
C GLY A 295 3.27 1.18 -13.20
N ARG A 296 2.27 1.62 -12.42
CA ARG A 296 1.46 2.82 -12.71
C ARG A 296 2.14 4.13 -12.29
N GLY A 297 3.11 4.05 -11.37
CA GLY A 297 3.80 5.20 -10.80
C GLY A 297 4.57 4.82 -9.55
N ILE A 298 5.19 5.81 -8.91
CA ILE A 298 5.95 5.64 -7.67
C ILE A 298 5.63 6.74 -6.68
N ASN A 299 5.81 6.46 -5.40
CA ASN A 299 5.93 7.47 -4.37
C ASN A 299 7.36 8.03 -4.33
N ILE A 300 7.45 9.35 -4.20
CA ILE A 300 8.70 10.08 -4.01
C ILE A 300 8.56 10.93 -2.75
N LEU A 301 9.51 10.81 -1.85
CA LEU A 301 9.70 11.68 -0.69
C LEU A 301 10.66 12.80 -1.04
N PHE A 302 10.19 14.03 -0.87
CA PHE A 302 10.98 15.23 -1.00
C PHE A 302 11.54 15.65 0.35
N GLU A 303 12.61 16.43 0.30
CA GLU A 303 13.32 16.94 1.47
C GLU A 303 12.43 17.79 2.41
N ASP A 304 11.40 18.46 1.89
CA ASP A 304 10.40 19.18 2.68
C ASP A 304 9.45 18.25 3.49
N GLY A 305 9.62 16.93 3.37
CA GLY A 305 8.81 15.91 4.05
C GLY A 305 7.54 15.52 3.27
N ARG A 306 7.29 16.11 2.12
CA ARG A 306 6.14 15.76 1.26
C ARG A 306 6.41 14.43 0.56
N VAL A 307 5.40 13.56 0.57
CA VAL A 307 5.36 12.38 -0.30
C VAL A 307 4.37 12.64 -1.43
N ALA A 308 4.80 12.44 -2.67
CA ALA A 308 3.95 12.57 -3.86
C ALA A 308 3.99 11.30 -4.70
N PHE A 309 2.83 10.91 -5.22
CA PHE A 309 2.72 9.83 -6.19
C PHE A 309 2.90 10.39 -7.61
N VAL A 310 3.93 9.95 -8.31
CA VAL A 310 4.29 10.40 -9.65
C VAL A 310 3.99 9.29 -10.65
N VAL A 311 3.26 9.64 -11.71
CA VAL A 311 2.92 8.76 -12.84
C VAL A 311 3.77 9.13 -14.06
N GLY A 312 3.84 8.24 -15.06
CA GLY A 312 4.51 8.56 -16.33
C GLY A 312 6.04 8.57 -16.27
N ILE A 313 6.66 7.94 -15.27
CA ILE A 313 8.12 7.85 -15.17
C ILE A 313 8.76 7.18 -16.39
N LYS A 314 8.06 6.21 -17.00
CA LYS A 314 8.49 5.58 -18.26
C LYS A 314 8.53 6.55 -19.44
N ASP A 315 7.71 7.61 -19.41
CA ASP A 315 7.68 8.61 -20.47
C ASP A 315 8.86 9.58 -20.36
N TRP A 316 9.50 9.65 -19.19
CA TRP A 316 10.70 10.45 -18.93
C TRP A 316 11.94 9.88 -19.63
N GLU A 317 12.05 8.55 -19.72
CA GLU A 317 13.10 7.85 -20.48
C GLU A 317 13.10 8.22 -21.97
N LEU A 318 11.96 8.70 -22.49
CA LEU A 318 11.78 9.09 -23.89
C LEU A 318 12.09 10.58 -24.15
N GLY A 319 12.57 11.33 -23.15
CA GLY A 319 12.96 12.74 -23.31
C GLY A 319 11.79 13.72 -23.41
N ASN A 320 10.58 13.27 -23.10
CA ASN A 320 9.42 14.15 -23.01
C ASN A 320 9.44 14.85 -21.65
N SER A 321 9.80 16.12 -21.61
CA SER A 321 9.72 16.94 -20.39
C SER A 321 8.27 17.00 -19.93
N PHE A 322 7.96 16.32 -18.83
CA PHE A 322 6.64 16.43 -18.20
C PHE A 322 6.69 17.63 -17.26
N GLU A 323 5.98 18.72 -17.60
CA GLU A 323 5.72 19.83 -16.67
C GLU A 323 4.81 19.33 -15.55
N SER A 324 5.40 18.69 -14.54
CA SER A 324 4.67 18.27 -13.34
C SER A 324 4.71 19.39 -12.31
N THR A 325 3.56 19.99 -12.00
CA THR A 325 3.43 20.84 -10.80
C THR A 325 3.60 20.05 -9.50
N ILE A 326 3.61 18.72 -9.56
CA ILE A 326 3.48 17.82 -8.39
C ILE A 326 4.75 16.94 -8.19
N GLY A 327 5.61 16.83 -9.19
CA GLY A 327 6.77 15.92 -9.24
C GLY A 327 8.14 16.60 -9.23
N PRO A 328 9.25 15.83 -9.34
CA PRO A 328 10.59 16.37 -9.49
C PRO A 328 10.73 17.12 -10.82
N SER A 329 11.71 18.03 -10.88
CA SER A 329 12.00 18.83 -12.08
C SER A 329 12.73 18.01 -13.16
N ASP A 330 13.35 16.90 -12.76
CA ASP A 330 14.20 16.00 -13.53
C ASP A 330 13.89 14.53 -13.21
N TYR A 331 14.55 13.62 -13.91
CA TYR A 331 14.42 12.18 -13.67
C TYR A 331 15.09 11.84 -12.33
N PRO A 332 14.37 11.35 -11.31
CA PRO A 332 14.90 11.30 -9.95
C PRO A 332 15.99 10.23 -9.73
N PHE A 333 16.22 9.32 -10.68
CA PHE A 333 17.20 8.24 -10.56
C PHE A 333 18.47 8.45 -11.37
N GLN A 334 18.59 9.60 -12.05
CA GLN A 334 19.79 9.97 -12.80
C GLN A 334 20.20 11.38 -12.43
N ASN A 335 21.50 11.63 -12.43
CA ASN A 335 22.03 12.97 -12.24
C ASN A 335 21.84 13.84 -13.50
N ALA A 336 22.28 15.10 -13.45
CA ALA A 336 22.20 16.05 -14.55
C ALA A 336 22.90 15.61 -15.86
N ASN A 337 23.78 14.61 -15.80
CA ASN A 337 24.42 14.01 -16.98
C ASN A 337 23.64 12.80 -17.55
N GLY A 338 22.51 12.42 -16.95
CA GLY A 338 21.73 11.23 -17.33
C GLY A 338 22.34 9.92 -16.84
N LEU A 339 23.18 9.97 -15.79
CA LEU A 339 23.87 8.80 -15.24
C LEU A 339 23.31 8.41 -13.87
N HIS A 340 23.26 7.10 -13.59
CA HIS A 340 22.98 6.55 -12.27
C HIS A 340 24.21 6.72 -11.35
N ALA A 341 24.54 7.96 -11.03
CA ALA A 341 25.69 8.35 -10.20
C ALA A 341 25.28 9.47 -9.24
N VAL A 342 26.23 9.98 -8.44
CA VAL A 342 25.98 11.13 -7.56
C VAL A 342 25.50 12.36 -8.34
N GLY A 343 24.76 13.23 -7.67
CA GLY A 343 24.36 14.52 -8.22
C GLY A 343 25.57 15.41 -8.51
N MET A 344 25.58 16.08 -9.66
CA MET A 344 26.68 16.92 -10.15
C MET A 344 26.83 18.24 -9.39
N HIS A 345 25.82 18.65 -8.64
CA HIS A 345 25.83 19.86 -7.83
C HIS A 345 24.82 19.75 -6.67
N PRO A 346 24.82 20.65 -5.68
CA PRO A 346 23.94 20.54 -4.50
C PRO A 346 22.44 20.42 -4.80
N HIS A 347 21.96 20.92 -5.93
CA HIS A 347 20.55 20.85 -6.36
C HIS A 347 20.22 19.69 -7.31
N ASP A 348 21.18 18.80 -7.60
CA ASP A 348 21.00 17.66 -8.51
C ASP A 348 20.80 16.42 -7.67
N ALA A 349 19.59 15.87 -7.67
CA ALA A 349 19.26 14.70 -6.87
C ALA A 349 19.33 13.46 -7.74
N SER A 350 20.02 12.43 -7.24
CA SER A 350 20.11 11.15 -7.93
C SER A 350 19.92 10.01 -6.93
N LEU A 351 18.79 9.33 -7.05
CA LEU A 351 18.39 8.21 -6.23
C LEU A 351 18.87 6.90 -6.85
N ALA A 352 19.23 5.93 -6.03
CA ALA A 352 19.55 4.59 -6.49
C ALA A 352 19.06 3.50 -5.54
N PRO A 353 18.74 2.28 -6.05
CA PRO A 353 18.39 1.14 -5.21
C PRO A 353 19.49 0.75 -4.24
N SER A 354 19.10 -0.03 -3.24
CA SER A 354 19.93 -0.40 -2.07
C SER A 354 21.37 -0.76 -2.42
N PHE A 355 21.62 -1.60 -3.43
CA PHE A 355 22.95 -2.15 -3.75
C PHE A 355 23.87 -1.20 -4.51
N VAL A 356 23.38 -0.06 -5.01
CA VAL A 356 24.17 0.84 -5.87
C VAL A 356 25.09 1.70 -5.02
N ALA A 357 26.37 1.74 -5.40
CA ALA A 357 27.39 2.59 -4.81
C ALA A 357 27.55 3.91 -5.57
N PRO A 358 27.95 5.01 -4.90
CA PRO A 358 28.44 6.21 -5.57
C PRO A 358 29.69 5.88 -6.40
N LEU A 359 29.70 6.27 -7.68
CA LEU A 359 30.93 6.22 -8.49
C LEU A 359 31.92 7.28 -8.02
N ALA A 360 33.22 6.96 -8.03
CA ALA A 360 34.26 7.93 -7.74
C ALA A 360 34.29 9.04 -8.82
N LEU A 361 34.73 10.25 -8.46
CA LEU A 361 34.73 11.44 -9.33
C LEU A 361 35.52 11.30 -10.65
N GLY A 362 36.36 10.27 -10.80
CA GLY A 362 37.12 9.97 -12.01
C GLY A 362 36.58 8.82 -12.86
N GLU A 363 35.49 8.18 -12.42
CA GLU A 363 34.86 7.02 -13.08
C GLU A 363 33.46 7.33 -13.63
N GLN A 364 33.02 8.59 -13.52
CA GLN A 364 31.70 9.09 -13.93
C GLN A 364 31.67 9.55 -15.39
#